data_AF-A0A3Q9JN09-F1
#
_entry.id   AF-A0A3Q9JN09-F1
#
_cell.length_a   1.000
_cell.length_b   1.000
_cell.length_c   1.000
_cell.angle_alpha   90.00
_cell.angle_beta   90.00
_cell.angle_gamma   90.00
#
_symmetry.space_group_name_H-M   'P 1'
#
loop_
_entity.id
_entity.type
_entity.pdbx_description
1 polymer ?
#
loop_
_entity_poly.entity_id
_entity_poly.type
_entity_poly.pdbx_seq_one_letter_code
_entity_poly.pdbx_strand_id
1 'polypeptide(L)'
;MSSFQPSTAKQVTLSNSVSNPELLRAYNSRVAKAQIKGKGTIIKLLKDDLDGSHHQRILLKVNPNQTLLIAHNIDLAPRIDNLRVGDVLEFYGEYVWNNKGGVLHWTHRDPRGRHQGGWLKYQGKIYQ
;
A
#
# COMPACT_ATOMS: atom_id res chain seq x y z
N MET A 1 -38.67 23.50 37.01
CA MET A 1 -38.43 23.52 35.55
C MET A 1 -36.93 23.38 35.35
N SER A 2 -36.45 22.16 35.08
CA SER A 2 -35.04 21.89 34.84
C SER A 2 -34.95 21.09 33.55
N SER A 3 -34.43 21.73 32.52
CA SER A 3 -34.34 21.20 31.15
C SER A 3 -33.29 20.11 31.05
N PHE A 4 -33.72 18.88 30.80
CA PHE A 4 -32.86 17.80 30.31
C PHE A 4 -32.61 18.02 28.81
N GLN A 5 -31.34 18.26 28.45
CA GLN A 5 -30.87 18.16 27.07
C GLN A 5 -30.46 16.71 26.76
N PRO A 6 -30.82 16.15 25.60
CA PRO A 6 -30.43 14.79 25.24
C PRO A 6 -28.93 14.74 24.89
N SER A 7 -28.22 13.81 25.53
CA SER A 7 -26.87 13.42 25.19
C SER A 7 -26.84 12.84 23.78
N THR A 8 -26.16 13.53 22.87
CA THR A 8 -25.90 13.06 21.50
C THR A 8 -24.98 11.86 21.57
N ALA A 9 -25.52 10.70 21.20
CA ALA A 9 -24.73 9.51 20.91
C ALA A 9 -23.63 9.87 19.91
N LYS A 10 -22.36 9.64 20.31
CA LYS A 10 -21.21 9.70 19.42
C LYS A 10 -21.48 8.75 18.25
N GLN A 11 -21.73 9.33 17.08
CA GLN A 11 -21.69 8.57 15.83
C GLN A 11 -20.28 7.98 15.70
N VAL A 12 -20.20 6.67 15.78
CA VAL A 12 -19.00 5.92 15.42
C VAL A 12 -18.85 6.05 13.91
N THR A 13 -18.08 7.03 13.46
CA THR A 13 -17.77 7.25 12.05
C THR A 13 -16.90 6.09 11.55
N LEU A 14 -17.54 5.06 10.97
CA LEU A 14 -16.87 4.03 10.16
C LEU A 14 -16.48 4.60 8.78
N SER A 15 -15.65 5.64 8.75
CA SER A 15 -15.25 6.27 7.49
C SER A 15 -13.75 6.62 7.45
N ASN A 16 -12.89 5.64 7.67
CA ASN A 16 -11.50 5.71 7.21
C ASN A 16 -11.39 5.08 5.83
N SER A 17 -12.09 5.67 4.85
CA SER A 17 -11.83 5.41 3.44
C SER A 17 -10.41 5.92 3.14
N VAL A 18 -9.43 5.03 3.19
CA VAL A 18 -8.09 5.35 2.71
C VAL A 18 -8.21 5.81 1.25
N SER A 19 -8.01 7.10 1.01
CA SER A 19 -8.12 7.69 -0.33
C SER A 19 -6.74 7.67 -1.00
N ASN A 20 -6.63 6.94 -2.11
CA ASN A 20 -5.46 6.92 -2.99
C ASN A 20 -5.87 7.47 -4.37
N PRO A 21 -6.04 8.79 -4.54
CA PRO A 21 -6.62 9.36 -5.76
C PRO A 21 -5.75 9.13 -7.01
N GLU A 22 -4.43 9.20 -6.88
CA GLU A 22 -3.49 8.93 -7.97
C GLU A 22 -3.55 7.47 -8.42
N LEU A 23 -3.60 6.53 -7.47
CA LEU A 23 -3.74 5.10 -7.75
C LEU A 23 -5.07 4.77 -8.42
N LEU A 24 -6.16 5.35 -7.92
CA LEU A 24 -7.49 5.17 -8.50
C LEU A 24 -7.53 5.67 -9.94
N ARG A 25 -6.94 6.85 -10.20
CA ARG A 25 -6.84 7.42 -11.55
C ARG A 25 -6.00 6.51 -12.46
N ALA A 26 -4.81 6.10 -12.01
CA ALA A 26 -3.93 5.22 -12.79
C ALA A 26 -4.61 3.90 -13.14
N TYR A 27 -5.38 3.33 -12.20
CA TYR A 27 -6.13 2.09 -12.42
C TYR A 27 -7.27 2.28 -13.42
N ASN A 28 -8.13 3.30 -13.23
CA ASN A 28 -9.28 3.56 -14.09
C ASN A 28 -8.86 3.91 -15.52
N SER A 29 -7.77 4.67 -15.67
CA SER A 29 -7.20 5.04 -16.97
C SER A 29 -6.29 3.96 -17.57
N ARG A 30 -6.10 2.82 -16.90
CA ARG A 30 -5.21 1.72 -17.32
C ARG A 30 -3.82 2.20 -17.73
N VAL A 31 -3.26 3.12 -16.95
CA VAL A 31 -1.92 3.65 -17.20
C VAL A 31 -0.92 2.50 -17.15
N ALA A 32 -0.11 2.35 -18.19
CA ALA A 32 0.83 1.23 -18.29
C ALA A 32 1.74 1.13 -17.06
N LYS A 33 2.35 2.26 -16.68
CA LYS A 33 3.10 2.42 -15.44
C LYS A 33 3.12 3.87 -14.95
N ALA A 34 3.20 4.07 -13.64
CA ALA A 34 3.30 5.39 -13.02
C ALA A 34 3.98 5.30 -11.65
N GLN A 35 4.73 6.31 -11.24
CA GLN A 35 5.21 6.40 -9.86
C GLN A 35 4.07 6.86 -8.95
N ILE A 36 3.76 6.10 -7.89
CA ILE A 36 2.60 6.34 -7.03
C ILE A 36 2.98 6.28 -5.56
N LYS A 37 2.52 7.27 -4.80
CA LYS A 37 2.51 7.25 -3.34
C LYS A 37 1.11 6.93 -2.83
N GLY A 38 1.02 6.11 -1.80
CA GLY A 38 -0.26 5.79 -1.20
C GLY A 38 -0.12 5.04 0.11
N LYS A 39 -1.24 4.55 0.60
CA LYS A 39 -1.30 3.64 1.74
C LYS A 39 -2.44 2.64 1.57
N GLY A 40 -2.36 1.52 2.26
CA GLY A 40 -3.41 0.51 2.22
C GLY A 40 -3.39 -0.37 3.46
N THR A 41 -4.49 -1.06 3.68
CA THR A 41 -4.61 -2.05 4.76
C THR A 41 -4.11 -3.40 4.26
N ILE A 42 -3.22 -4.05 5.00
CA ILE A 42 -2.74 -5.39 4.69
C ILE A 42 -3.90 -6.37 4.82
N ILE A 43 -4.28 -7.01 3.73
CA ILE A 43 -5.34 -8.03 3.73
C ILE A 43 -4.78 -9.45 3.57
N LYS A 44 -3.56 -9.60 3.06
CA LYS A 44 -2.89 -10.89 2.96
C LYS A 44 -1.38 -10.74 2.89
N LEU A 45 -0.68 -11.60 3.62
CA LEU A 45 0.76 -11.85 3.44
C LEU A 45 0.89 -13.10 2.58
N LEU A 46 1.56 -12.97 1.44
CA LEU A 46 1.80 -14.10 0.53
C LEU A 46 3.17 -14.70 0.86
N LYS A 47 3.43 -15.92 0.35
CA LYS A 47 4.79 -16.45 0.38
C LYS A 47 5.71 -15.51 -0.39
N ASP A 48 6.93 -15.37 0.10
CA ASP A 48 7.99 -14.67 -0.63
C ASP A 48 8.19 -15.37 -1.98
N ASP A 49 8.42 -14.56 -3.00
CA ASP A 49 8.82 -15.03 -4.32
C ASP A 49 10.34 -15.15 -4.32
N LEU A 50 10.84 -16.36 -4.53
CA LEU A 50 12.27 -16.65 -4.48
C LEU A 50 12.86 -16.97 -5.86
N ASP A 51 12.04 -16.88 -6.92
CA ASP A 51 12.50 -17.13 -8.28
C ASP A 51 13.11 -15.85 -8.87
N GLY A 52 14.40 -15.89 -9.20
CA GLY A 52 15.13 -14.71 -9.69
C GLY A 52 15.44 -13.74 -8.56
N SER A 53 15.10 -12.46 -8.70
CA SER A 53 15.21 -11.51 -7.59
C SER A 53 14.15 -11.82 -6.54
N HIS A 54 14.55 -11.88 -5.28
CA HIS A 54 13.66 -12.23 -4.20
C HIS A 54 12.71 -11.09 -3.87
N HIS A 55 11.42 -11.39 -3.69
CA HIS A 55 10.41 -10.40 -3.35
C HIS A 55 9.54 -10.84 -2.17
N GLN A 56 9.40 -9.95 -1.18
CA GLN A 56 8.33 -10.05 -0.20
C GLN A 56 7.03 -9.56 -0.85
N ARG A 57 5.97 -10.39 -0.75
CA ARG A 57 4.69 -10.14 -1.42
C ARG A 57 3.58 -9.83 -0.43
N ILE A 58 3.01 -8.63 -0.55
CA ILE A 58 2.00 -8.11 0.38
C ILE A 58 0.78 -7.66 -0.42
N LEU A 59 -0.40 -8.17 -0.08
CA LEU A 59 -1.64 -7.73 -0.72
C LEU A 59 -2.31 -6.67 0.15
N LEU A 60 -2.52 -5.49 -0.42
CA LEU A 60 -3.18 -4.36 0.22
C LEU A 60 -4.60 -4.17 -0.30
N LYS A 61 -5.52 -3.78 0.57
CA LYS A 61 -6.77 -3.09 0.22
C LYS A 61 -6.48 -1.59 0.19
N VAL A 62 -6.60 -0.98 -0.98
CA VAL A 62 -6.22 0.43 -1.22
C VAL A 62 -7.42 1.36 -1.43
N ASN A 63 -8.59 0.80 -1.71
CA ASN A 63 -9.90 1.46 -1.69
C ASN A 63 -10.99 0.35 -1.65
N PRO A 64 -12.29 0.67 -1.54
CA PRO A 64 -13.35 -0.33 -1.40
C PRO A 64 -13.41 -1.39 -2.50
N ASN A 65 -12.92 -1.09 -3.71
CA ASN A 65 -13.06 -1.96 -4.89
C ASN A 65 -11.73 -2.36 -5.53
N GLN A 66 -10.59 -2.01 -4.94
CA GLN A 66 -9.27 -2.28 -5.52
C GLN A 66 -8.31 -2.87 -4.48
N THR A 67 -7.58 -3.88 -4.92
CA THR A 67 -6.41 -4.42 -4.24
C THR A 67 -5.14 -4.03 -4.98
N LEU A 68 -4.02 -3.98 -4.27
CA LEU A 68 -2.71 -3.74 -4.86
C LEU A 68 -1.74 -4.80 -4.34
N LEU A 69 -1.03 -5.47 -5.24
CA LEU A 69 0.07 -6.34 -4.86
C LEU A 69 1.35 -5.51 -4.75
N ILE A 70 1.97 -5.51 -3.57
CA ILE A 70 3.33 -5.01 -3.38
C ILE A 70 4.31 -6.15 -3.68
N ALA A 71 5.27 -5.89 -4.56
CA ALA A 71 6.43 -6.74 -4.80
C ALA A 71 7.68 -6.00 -4.30
N HIS A 72 8.06 -6.23 -3.04
CA HIS A 72 9.19 -5.57 -2.41
C HIS A 72 10.45 -6.41 -2.57
N ASN A 73 11.41 -5.93 -3.35
CA ASN A 73 12.66 -6.65 -3.60
C ASN A 73 13.49 -6.69 -2.31
N ILE A 74 13.65 -7.89 -1.74
CA ILE A 74 14.36 -8.10 -0.46
C ILE A 74 15.84 -8.40 -0.62
N ASP A 75 16.34 -8.46 -1.85
CA ASP A 75 17.79 -8.45 -2.13
C ASP A 75 18.35 -7.02 -2.04
N LEU A 76 17.51 -6.02 -2.33
CA LEU A 76 17.90 -4.61 -2.41
C LEU A 76 17.49 -3.76 -1.21
N ALA A 77 16.46 -4.19 -0.46
CA ALA A 77 15.99 -3.53 0.74
C ALA A 77 15.66 -4.56 1.83
N PRO A 78 15.70 -4.19 3.13
CA PRO A 78 15.39 -5.14 4.20
C PRO A 78 13.94 -5.62 4.12
N ARG A 79 13.74 -6.94 4.18
CA ARG A 79 12.42 -7.55 4.39
C ARG A 79 11.74 -6.93 5.62
N ILE A 80 10.43 -6.71 5.52
CA ILE A 80 9.64 -6.20 6.65
C ILE A 80 9.17 -7.38 7.50
N ASP A 81 9.76 -7.51 8.69
CA ASP A 81 9.33 -8.49 9.66
C ASP A 81 8.11 -8.02 10.46
N ASN A 82 7.38 -8.97 11.04
CA ASN A 82 6.24 -8.73 11.92
C ASN A 82 5.05 -7.97 11.31
N LEU A 83 4.94 -7.91 9.97
CA LEU A 83 3.72 -7.44 9.30
C LEU A 83 2.50 -8.22 9.80
N ARG A 84 1.36 -7.53 9.96
CA ARG A 84 0.10 -8.14 10.37
C ARG A 84 -1.03 -7.76 9.42
N VAL A 85 -1.90 -8.72 9.16
CA VAL A 85 -3.17 -8.45 8.48
C VAL A 85 -3.99 -7.48 9.36
N GLY A 86 -4.57 -6.47 8.73
CA GLY A 86 -5.28 -5.38 9.39
C GLY A 86 -4.45 -4.11 9.59
N ASP A 87 -3.12 -4.20 9.55
CA ASP A 87 -2.28 -3.01 9.71
C ASP A 87 -2.22 -2.15 8.44
N VAL A 88 -1.84 -0.89 8.61
CA VAL A 88 -1.60 0.04 7.50
C VAL A 88 -0.16 -0.03 7.04
N LEU A 89 0.03 -0.14 5.73
CA LEU A 89 1.31 0.00 5.04
C LEU A 89 1.25 1.23 4.14
N GLU A 90 2.16 2.19 4.34
CA GLU A 90 2.39 3.27 3.38
C GLU A 90 3.41 2.82 2.34
N PHE A 91 3.26 3.27 1.10
CA PHE A 91 4.12 2.88 -0.01
C PHE A 91 4.42 4.05 -0.95
N TYR A 92 5.58 3.96 -1.58
CA TYR A 92 5.96 4.75 -2.74
C TYR A 92 6.73 3.86 -3.70
N GLY A 93 6.34 3.79 -4.95
CA GLY A 93 6.98 2.91 -5.94
C GLY A 93 6.36 3.06 -7.32
N GLU A 94 6.86 2.28 -8.28
CA GLU A 94 6.28 2.24 -9.62
C GLU A 94 5.08 1.27 -9.61
N TYR A 95 3.91 1.80 -9.92
CA TYR A 95 2.70 1.05 -10.21
C TYR A 95 2.72 0.54 -11.65
N VAL A 96 2.28 -0.70 -11.87
CA VAL A 96 2.05 -1.31 -13.18
C VAL A 96 0.63 -1.88 -13.21
N TRP A 97 -0.13 -1.54 -14.25
CA TRP A 97 -1.53 -1.96 -14.35
C TRP A 97 -1.67 -3.46 -14.67
N ASN A 98 -2.68 -4.09 -14.06
CA ASN A 98 -3.23 -5.37 -14.49
C ASN A 98 -4.72 -5.48 -14.09
N ASN A 99 -5.41 -6.51 -14.57
CA ASN A 99 -6.82 -6.76 -14.26
C ASN A 99 -7.10 -7.24 -12.82
N LYS A 100 -6.08 -7.33 -11.96
CA LYS A 100 -6.17 -7.69 -10.53
C LYS A 100 -5.94 -6.49 -9.59
N GLY A 101 -5.97 -5.27 -10.13
CA GLY A 101 -5.79 -4.02 -9.38
C GLY A 101 -4.40 -3.41 -9.46
N GLY A 102 -3.44 -4.13 -10.05
CA GLY A 102 -2.06 -3.71 -10.32
C GLY A 102 -1.02 -4.29 -9.37
N VAL A 103 0.25 -4.07 -9.74
CA VAL A 103 1.43 -4.39 -8.93
C VAL A 103 2.18 -3.09 -8.64
N LEU A 104 2.72 -2.93 -7.45
CA LEU A 104 3.66 -1.87 -7.12
C LEU A 104 5.02 -2.48 -6.74
N HIS A 105 6.03 -2.13 -7.51
CA HIS A 105 7.43 -2.54 -7.36
C HIS A 105 8.34 -1.31 -7.26
N TRP A 106 9.65 -1.48 -7.37
CA TRP A 106 10.62 -0.39 -7.15
C TRP A 106 10.42 0.33 -5.80
N THR A 107 10.14 -0.44 -4.75
CA THR A 107 9.95 0.06 -3.38
C THR A 107 11.27 0.12 -2.60
N HIS A 108 12.35 0.38 -3.32
CA HIS A 108 13.72 0.45 -2.83
C HIS A 108 14.50 1.51 -3.61
N ARG A 109 15.70 1.85 -3.15
CA ARG A 109 16.61 2.68 -3.94
C ARG A 109 17.12 1.91 -5.14
N ASP A 110 17.31 2.56 -6.28
CA ASP A 110 18.09 1.99 -7.38
C ASP A 110 19.59 2.20 -7.09
N PRO A 111 20.39 1.14 -6.84
CA PRO A 111 21.82 1.28 -6.57
C PRO A 111 22.60 1.97 -7.69
N ARG A 112 22.06 1.97 -8.91
CA ARG A 112 22.70 2.57 -10.09
C ARG A 112 22.10 3.92 -10.48
N GLY A 113 21.05 4.38 -9.78
CA GLY A 113 20.43 5.69 -9.98
C GLY A 113 19.81 5.93 -11.37
N ARG A 114 19.41 4.86 -12.08
CA ARG A 114 18.83 4.91 -13.43
C ARG A 114 17.30 4.89 -13.42
N HIS A 115 16.70 4.43 -12.33
CA HIS A 115 15.26 4.40 -12.12
C HIS A 115 14.89 5.20 -10.87
N GLN A 116 13.70 5.81 -10.87
CA GLN A 116 13.15 6.42 -9.68
C GLN A 116 12.93 5.31 -8.62
N GLY A 117 13.57 5.48 -7.47
CA GLY A 117 13.40 4.57 -6.35
C GLY A 117 12.09 4.78 -5.59
N GLY A 118 11.89 3.96 -4.57
CA GLY A 118 10.71 3.98 -3.73
C GLY A 118 11.00 3.51 -2.32
N TRP A 119 9.94 3.26 -1.57
CA TRP A 119 10.01 2.78 -0.20
C TRP A 119 8.70 2.16 0.26
N LEU A 120 8.79 1.32 1.28
CA LEU A 120 7.67 0.95 2.15
C LEU A 120 7.83 1.60 3.51
N LYS A 121 6.73 1.98 4.14
CA LYS A 121 6.76 2.51 5.51
C LYS A 121 5.71 1.82 6.36
N TYR A 122 6.18 1.19 7.42
CA TYR A 122 5.39 0.41 8.35
C TYR A 122 5.71 0.85 9.77
N GLN A 123 4.66 1.20 10.54
CA GLN A 123 4.79 1.67 11.93
C GLN A 123 5.85 2.77 12.12
N GLY A 124 5.91 3.71 11.17
CA GLY A 124 6.86 4.83 11.20
C GLY A 124 8.26 4.53 10.64
N LYS A 125 8.63 3.25 10.45
CA LYS A 125 9.93 2.85 9.89
C LYS A 125 9.85 2.73 8.36
N ILE A 126 10.84 3.29 7.67
CA ILE A 126 11.01 3.23 6.22
C ILE A 126 11.94 2.05 5.85
N TYR A 127 11.59 1.34 4.78
CA TYR A 127 12.32 0.23 4.17
C TYR A 127 12.55 0.55 2.69
N GLN A 128 13.82 0.62 2.26
CA GLN A 128 14.24 0.94 0.89
C GLN A 128 15.70 0.59 0.63
#